data_AF-A0A0Q4LSS9-F1
#
_entry.id   AF-A0A0Q4LSS9-F1
#
_cell.length_a   1.000
_cell.length_b   1.000
_cell.length_c   1.000
_cell.angle_alpha   90.00
_cell.angle_beta   90.00
_cell.angle_gamma   90.00
#
_symmetry.space_group_name_H-M   'P 1'
#
loop_
_entity.id
_entity.type
_entity.pdbx_description
1 polymer ?
#
loop_
_entity_poly.entity_id
_entity_poly.type
_entity_poly.pdbx_seq_one_letter_code
_entity_poly.pdbx_strand_id
1 'polypeptide(L)'
;MKIHEQSLGYDEVARLATVNRYRIACSPSEHNLEYFAELACETFEMPVCAITLIDHEKIYIKATFGTVCKRLVPRTKGLLGELLTADEVTVIEDDQHTAAFSAIFGESIDYCAGVAIVTEDGYNIGSLWLMSNKSSGSYLKRESLFVKFVKDLTDRMNLWIAVSENAQTRLQNVQLISENEKVIEKMSNLMDYQEAVTNANSVLENVLDSFEMIFQQAPVAMGICSGAEKRIWQSNYRIQDYFGKVELLGRELDGIIMSVNNEDFGVLLKKVYLSRESYHVEEASVLINFQDGPKYIYANLSLQPVGRMGDEPDNIIFLLDDVTSQIFSKKISEQANEVLLNAIEDTGLGYTIVEFASGQMEANVQMKKNYGYGEFEPFSYKDLFEAILPEFREKIKRAVDEAVSIHGIYQAQYQVRWRDGSIHWLKAYGKPMYDANGLASHIIGFNKIIAVDKSEQ
;
A
#
# COMPACT_ATOMS: atom_id res chain seq x y z
N MET A 1 -30.71 -22.12 -49.39
CA MET A 1 -30.78 -22.05 -50.87
C MET A 1 -29.51 -21.34 -51.33
N LYS A 2 -28.44 -22.11 -51.61
CA LYS A 2 -27.14 -21.58 -52.05
C LYS A 2 -27.16 -21.47 -53.57
N ILE A 3 -27.14 -20.25 -54.09
CA ILE A 3 -27.03 -19.95 -55.53
C ILE A 3 -25.54 -19.78 -55.87
N HIS A 4 -25.17 -20.25 -57.06
CA HIS A 4 -23.82 -20.33 -57.62
C HIS A 4 -22.91 -19.11 -57.38
N GLU A 5 -21.83 -19.30 -56.64
CA GLU A 5 -20.59 -18.54 -56.83
C GLU A 5 -19.82 -19.17 -57.99
N GLN A 6 -19.94 -18.62 -59.20
CA GLN A 6 -18.88 -18.76 -60.20
C GLN A 6 -17.69 -17.98 -59.69
N SER A 7 -16.51 -18.62 -59.59
CA SER A 7 -15.29 -17.95 -59.16
C SER A 7 -14.94 -16.82 -60.14
N LEU A 8 -15.13 -15.57 -59.72
CA LEU A 8 -14.59 -14.43 -60.45
C LEU A 8 -13.07 -14.59 -60.54
N GLY A 9 -12.51 -14.40 -61.74
CA GLY A 9 -11.06 -14.34 -61.91
C GLY A 9 -10.46 -13.21 -61.07
N TYR A 10 -9.22 -13.39 -60.59
CA TYR A 10 -8.49 -12.40 -59.77
C TYR A 10 -8.52 -10.98 -60.36
N ASP A 11 -8.42 -10.88 -61.69
CA ASP A 11 -8.45 -9.63 -62.45
C ASP A 11 -9.81 -8.91 -62.34
N GLU A 12 -10.93 -9.64 -62.37
CA GLU A 12 -12.27 -9.07 -62.18
C GLU A 12 -12.47 -8.63 -60.72
N VAL A 13 -11.93 -9.36 -59.74
CA VAL A 13 -12.00 -8.96 -58.32
C VAL A 13 -11.26 -7.64 -58.09
N ALA A 14 -10.06 -7.49 -58.65
CA ALA A 14 -9.28 -6.25 -58.57
C ALA A 14 -9.96 -5.08 -59.31
N ARG A 15 -10.54 -5.34 -60.49
CA ARG A 15 -11.34 -4.36 -61.23
C ARG A 15 -12.54 -3.87 -60.42
N LEU A 16 -13.30 -4.80 -59.81
CA LEU A 16 -14.47 -4.47 -58.99
C LEU A 16 -14.10 -3.67 -57.74
N ALA A 17 -12.98 -4.01 -57.09
CA ALA A 17 -12.44 -3.22 -55.98
C ALA A 17 -12.12 -1.79 -56.44
N THR A 18 -11.53 -1.64 -57.63
CA THR A 18 -11.26 -0.33 -58.24
C THR A 18 -12.55 0.42 -58.55
N VAL A 19 -13.52 -0.17 -59.24
CA VAL A 19 -14.84 0.44 -59.49
C VAL A 19 -15.49 0.93 -58.20
N ASN A 20 -15.42 0.15 -57.12
CA ASN A 20 -16.01 0.53 -55.84
C ASN A 20 -15.29 1.74 -55.20
N ARG A 21 -13.96 1.86 -55.33
CA ARG A 21 -13.20 3.05 -54.89
C ARG A 21 -13.66 4.32 -55.62
N TYR A 22 -13.72 4.29 -56.95
CA TYR A 22 -14.22 5.41 -57.76
C TYR A 22 -15.69 5.69 -57.48
N ARG A 23 -16.51 4.66 -57.27
CA ARG A 23 -17.93 4.82 -56.94
C ARG A 23 -18.11 5.62 -55.66
N ILE A 24 -17.36 5.32 -54.60
CA ILE A 24 -17.44 6.00 -53.31
C ILE A 24 -16.88 7.42 -53.42
N ALA A 25 -15.67 7.57 -53.97
CA ALA A 25 -15.01 8.87 -54.07
C ALA A 25 -15.73 9.86 -54.99
N CYS A 26 -16.39 9.39 -56.05
CA CYS A 26 -17.12 10.22 -57.00
C CYS A 26 -18.60 10.43 -56.64
N SER A 27 -19.06 10.05 -55.43
CA SER A 27 -20.45 10.26 -54.99
C SER A 27 -20.69 11.67 -54.40
N PRO A 28 -19.77 12.30 -53.65
CA PRO A 28 -19.94 13.69 -53.19
C PRO A 28 -19.72 14.74 -54.31
N SER A 29 -19.11 14.35 -55.43
CA SER A 29 -18.67 15.24 -56.52
C SER A 29 -19.52 15.14 -57.80
N GLU A 30 -20.76 14.64 -57.72
CA GLU A 30 -21.65 14.49 -58.89
C GLU A 30 -21.79 15.79 -59.70
N HIS A 31 -21.77 16.96 -59.04
CA HIS A 31 -21.78 18.27 -59.71
C HIS A 31 -20.58 18.48 -60.65
N ASN A 32 -19.39 17.99 -60.29
CA ASN A 32 -18.21 18.11 -61.14
C ASN A 32 -18.27 17.14 -62.33
N LEU A 33 -18.77 15.92 -62.13
CA LEU A 33 -18.94 14.95 -63.22
C LEU A 33 -20.05 15.39 -64.20
N GLU A 34 -21.10 16.00 -63.70
CA GLU A 34 -22.17 16.61 -64.52
C GLU A 34 -21.63 17.77 -65.34
N TYR A 35 -20.80 18.62 -64.75
CA TYR A 35 -20.07 19.66 -65.50
C TYR A 35 -19.14 19.06 -66.58
N PHE A 36 -18.48 17.93 -66.31
CA PHE A 36 -17.70 17.22 -67.32
C PHE A 36 -18.57 16.68 -68.47
N ALA A 37 -19.76 16.17 -68.14
CA ALA A 37 -20.72 15.70 -69.14
C ALA A 37 -21.26 16.86 -70.01
N GLU A 38 -21.56 18.00 -69.39
CA GLU A 38 -21.93 19.25 -70.07
C GLU A 38 -20.82 19.72 -71.01
N LEU A 39 -19.59 19.83 -70.52
CA LEU A 39 -18.43 20.24 -71.31
C LEU A 39 -18.17 19.29 -72.49
N ALA A 40 -18.40 17.99 -72.31
CA ALA A 40 -18.30 17.01 -73.41
C ALA A 40 -19.37 17.27 -74.48
N CYS A 41 -20.63 17.51 -74.10
CA CYS A 41 -21.69 17.86 -75.04
C CYS A 41 -21.36 19.14 -75.82
N GLU A 42 -20.89 20.18 -75.16
CA GLU A 42 -20.50 21.44 -75.81
C GLU A 42 -19.30 21.28 -76.74
N THR A 43 -18.27 20.55 -76.31
CA THR A 43 -17.02 20.37 -77.08
C THR A 43 -17.23 19.55 -78.35
N PHE A 44 -18.10 18.55 -78.30
CA PHE A 44 -18.35 17.62 -79.41
C PHE A 44 -19.67 17.90 -80.14
N GLU A 45 -20.39 18.96 -79.77
CA GLU A 45 -21.68 19.37 -80.38
C GLU A 45 -22.74 18.24 -80.35
N MET A 46 -22.79 17.49 -79.25
CA MET A 46 -23.69 16.35 -79.05
C MET A 46 -24.78 16.68 -78.02
N PRO A 47 -26.05 16.30 -78.25
CA PRO A 47 -27.15 16.69 -77.37
C PRO A 47 -27.15 15.97 -76.02
N VAL A 48 -26.61 14.74 -75.93
CA VAL A 48 -26.66 13.93 -74.71
C VAL A 48 -25.30 13.32 -74.39
N CYS A 49 -24.91 13.37 -73.12
CA CYS A 49 -23.70 12.73 -72.59
C CYS A 49 -24.02 11.92 -71.33
N ALA A 50 -23.38 10.76 -71.17
CA ALA A 50 -23.48 9.94 -69.97
C ALA A 50 -22.12 9.39 -69.54
N ILE A 51 -21.81 9.54 -68.25
CA ILE A 51 -20.63 8.94 -67.62
C ILE A 51 -21.10 7.76 -66.79
N THR A 52 -20.58 6.57 -67.09
CA THR A 52 -21.02 5.32 -66.48
C THR A 52 -19.87 4.58 -65.82
N LEU A 53 -20.16 3.90 -64.71
CA LEU A 53 -19.26 2.95 -64.05
C LEU A 53 -19.90 1.55 -64.04
N ILE A 54 -19.14 0.54 -64.43
CA ILE A 54 -19.65 -0.82 -64.66
C ILE A 54 -19.21 -1.71 -63.49
N ASP A 55 -20.17 -2.16 -62.68
CA ASP A 55 -19.99 -3.09 -61.56
C ASP A 55 -20.30 -4.54 -62.00
N HIS A 56 -20.31 -5.50 -61.07
CA HIS A 56 -20.54 -6.91 -61.38
C HIS A 56 -21.92 -7.14 -62.01
N GLU A 57 -22.99 -6.67 -61.36
CA GLU A 57 -24.38 -6.90 -61.80
C GLU A 57 -25.11 -5.62 -62.23
N LYS A 58 -24.47 -4.46 -62.06
CA LYS A 58 -25.12 -3.16 -62.20
C LYS A 58 -24.22 -2.16 -62.92
N ILE A 59 -24.84 -1.20 -63.57
CA ILE A 59 -24.18 -0.05 -64.17
C ILE A 59 -24.67 1.19 -63.44
N TYR A 60 -23.72 1.97 -62.94
CA TYR A 60 -23.95 3.22 -62.25
C TYR A 60 -23.79 4.35 -63.24
N ILE A 61 -24.86 5.08 -63.53
CA ILE A 61 -24.80 6.29 -64.34
C ILE A 61 -24.49 7.45 -63.41
N LYS A 62 -23.22 7.85 -63.39
CA LYS A 62 -22.68 8.82 -62.43
C LYS A 62 -22.97 10.27 -62.82
N ALA A 63 -23.04 10.56 -64.10
CA ALA A 63 -23.44 11.86 -64.60
C ALA A 63 -24.17 11.74 -65.92
N THR A 64 -25.12 12.63 -66.16
CA THR A 64 -25.79 12.80 -67.45
C THR A 64 -26.00 14.27 -67.74
N PHE A 65 -25.88 14.63 -69.01
CA PHE A 65 -26.27 15.94 -69.52
C PHE A 65 -27.17 15.78 -70.72
N GLY A 66 -28.11 16.72 -70.90
CA GLY A 66 -29.08 16.70 -72.00
C GLY A 66 -30.27 15.76 -71.82
N THR A 67 -30.24 14.89 -70.81
CA THR A 67 -31.31 13.93 -70.53
C THR A 67 -31.44 13.61 -69.03
N VAL A 68 -32.56 12.99 -68.63
CA VAL A 68 -32.82 12.53 -67.26
C VAL A 68 -33.12 11.03 -67.27
N CYS A 69 -32.27 10.24 -66.62
CA CYS A 69 -32.41 8.78 -66.60
C CYS A 69 -32.23 8.18 -65.19
N LYS A 70 -32.45 6.87 -65.09
CA LYS A 70 -32.19 6.12 -63.85
C LYS A 70 -30.69 6.04 -63.58
N ARG A 71 -30.25 6.46 -62.40
CA ARG A 71 -28.83 6.41 -61.97
C ARG A 71 -28.26 5.00 -61.79
N LEU A 72 -29.12 3.98 -61.75
CA LEU A 72 -28.75 2.58 -61.56
C LEU A 72 -29.54 1.70 -62.52
N VAL A 73 -28.83 0.96 -63.36
CA VAL A 73 -29.44 0.02 -64.32
C VAL A 73 -28.80 -1.37 -64.21
N PRO A 74 -29.53 -2.47 -64.45
CA PRO A 74 -28.95 -3.81 -64.46
C PRO A 74 -27.88 -3.96 -65.56
N ARG A 75 -26.81 -4.70 -65.28
CA ARG A 75 -25.81 -5.06 -66.30
C ARG A 75 -26.43 -6.13 -67.22
N THR A 76 -26.88 -5.71 -68.39
CA THR A 76 -27.43 -6.59 -69.43
C THR A 76 -26.37 -6.88 -70.50
N LYS A 77 -26.63 -7.85 -71.38
CA LYS A 77 -25.81 -8.12 -72.60
C LYS A 77 -26.02 -7.04 -73.68
N GLY A 78 -26.05 -5.78 -73.29
CA GLY A 78 -26.11 -4.62 -74.18
C GLY A 78 -24.88 -3.76 -74.01
N LEU A 79 -24.61 -2.88 -74.98
CA LEU A 79 -23.32 -2.20 -75.09
C LEU A 79 -22.96 -1.27 -73.93
N LEU A 80 -23.96 -0.80 -73.14
CA LEU A 80 -23.73 -0.05 -71.90
C LEU A 80 -23.10 -0.92 -70.79
N GLY A 81 -23.28 -2.25 -70.85
CA GLY A 81 -22.76 -3.23 -69.89
C GLY A 81 -21.54 -4.02 -70.37
N GLU A 82 -21.13 -3.79 -71.63
CA GLU A 82 -19.94 -4.37 -72.24
C GLU A 82 -18.71 -3.50 -71.92
N LEU A 83 -17.57 -4.15 -71.69
CA LEU A 83 -16.32 -3.45 -71.48
C LEU A 83 -15.77 -3.05 -72.85
N LEU A 84 -15.77 -1.76 -73.13
CA LEU A 84 -15.18 -1.20 -74.34
C LEU A 84 -13.65 -1.38 -74.36
N THR A 85 -13.08 -1.42 -75.57
CA THR A 85 -11.63 -1.41 -75.77
C THR A 85 -11.04 -0.07 -75.32
N ALA A 86 -9.88 -0.12 -74.66
CA ALA A 86 -9.12 1.07 -74.29
C ALA A 86 -8.65 1.84 -75.53
N ASP A 87 -8.55 3.17 -75.43
CA ASP A 87 -7.99 4.07 -76.45
C ASP A 87 -8.68 4.07 -77.84
N GLU A 88 -9.82 3.38 -77.98
CA GLU A 88 -10.61 3.34 -79.20
C GLU A 88 -12.02 3.92 -78.97
N VAL A 89 -12.51 4.68 -79.96
CA VAL A 89 -13.89 5.18 -79.95
C VAL A 89 -14.78 4.12 -80.57
N THR A 90 -15.74 3.63 -79.79
CA THR A 90 -16.77 2.71 -80.28
C THR A 90 -17.97 3.52 -80.76
N VAL A 91 -18.21 3.54 -82.07
CA VAL A 91 -19.37 4.21 -82.68
C VAL A 91 -20.45 3.19 -83.03
N ILE A 92 -21.70 3.53 -82.70
CA ILE A 92 -22.87 2.67 -82.91
C ILE A 92 -23.93 3.47 -83.65
N GLU A 93 -24.38 2.90 -84.77
CA GLU A 93 -25.48 3.39 -85.61
C GLU A 93 -26.53 2.28 -85.88
N ASP A 94 -26.41 1.14 -85.18
CA ASP A 94 -27.27 -0.03 -85.37
C ASP A 94 -28.57 0.04 -84.54
N ASP A 95 -29.71 -0.16 -85.21
CA ASP A 95 -31.08 -0.08 -84.68
C ASP A 95 -31.30 -0.93 -83.41
N GLN A 96 -30.63 -2.08 -83.28
CA GLN A 96 -30.81 -2.95 -82.11
C GLN A 96 -30.16 -2.34 -80.84
N HIS A 97 -28.97 -1.77 -80.98
CA HIS A 97 -28.21 -1.23 -79.87
C HIS A 97 -28.71 0.16 -79.49
N THR A 98 -29.01 1.01 -80.47
CA THR A 98 -29.56 2.35 -80.26
C THR A 98 -30.93 2.30 -79.54
N ALA A 99 -31.78 1.32 -79.85
CA ALA A 99 -33.04 1.07 -79.13
C ALA A 99 -32.84 0.77 -77.63
N ALA A 100 -31.74 0.09 -77.26
CA ALA A 100 -31.43 -0.19 -75.85
C ALA A 100 -30.99 1.09 -75.11
N PHE A 101 -30.21 1.97 -75.75
CA PHE A 101 -29.88 3.28 -75.21
C PHE A 101 -31.15 4.14 -75.05
N SER A 102 -32.03 4.16 -76.06
CA SER A 102 -33.30 4.88 -75.99
C SER A 102 -34.19 4.45 -74.83
N ALA A 103 -34.26 3.14 -74.54
CA ALA A 103 -35.02 2.61 -73.41
C ALA A 103 -34.45 3.04 -72.04
N ILE A 104 -33.14 3.24 -71.93
CA ILE A 104 -32.45 3.62 -70.69
C ILE A 104 -32.55 5.12 -70.43
N PHE A 105 -32.31 5.93 -71.47
CA PHE A 105 -32.27 7.39 -71.37
C PHE A 105 -33.61 8.07 -71.65
N GLY A 106 -34.59 7.34 -72.20
CA GLY A 106 -35.94 7.87 -72.45
C GLY A 106 -36.05 8.78 -73.66
N GLU A 107 -35.04 8.79 -74.53
CA GLU A 107 -34.97 9.62 -75.74
C GLU A 107 -34.74 8.76 -76.99
N SER A 108 -35.24 9.19 -78.16
CA SER A 108 -34.87 8.55 -79.42
C SER A 108 -33.39 8.82 -79.67
N ILE A 109 -32.57 7.78 -79.71
CA ILE A 109 -31.13 7.87 -79.93
C ILE A 109 -30.87 7.07 -81.18
N ASP A 110 -30.22 7.68 -82.17
CA ASP A 110 -29.91 7.06 -83.46
C ASP A 110 -28.39 6.92 -83.66
N TYR A 111 -27.60 7.63 -82.85
CA TYR A 111 -26.13 7.63 -82.90
C TYR A 111 -25.56 7.62 -81.49
N CYS A 112 -24.59 6.75 -81.21
CA CYS A 112 -23.84 6.70 -79.95
C CYS A 112 -22.33 6.58 -80.22
N ALA A 113 -21.52 7.32 -79.48
CA ALA A 113 -20.06 7.15 -79.46
C ALA A 113 -19.57 7.01 -78.02
N GLY A 114 -18.82 5.96 -77.74
CA GLY A 114 -18.34 5.64 -76.39
C GLY A 114 -16.84 5.42 -76.34
N VAL A 115 -16.21 5.81 -75.23
CA VAL A 115 -14.82 5.50 -74.92
C VAL A 115 -14.74 4.89 -73.52
N ALA A 116 -13.90 3.86 -73.37
CA ALA A 116 -13.63 3.22 -72.10
C ALA A 116 -12.95 4.19 -71.11
N ILE A 117 -13.40 4.18 -69.86
CA ILE A 117 -12.69 4.82 -68.75
C ILE A 117 -11.77 3.76 -68.16
N VAL A 118 -10.48 3.88 -68.45
CA VAL A 118 -9.46 2.92 -68.02
C VAL A 118 -8.52 3.60 -67.02
N THR A 119 -8.41 3.03 -65.84
CA THR A 119 -7.53 3.56 -64.77
C THR A 119 -6.05 3.35 -65.10
N GLU A 120 -5.15 4.05 -64.39
CA GLU A 120 -3.69 3.83 -64.49
C GLU A 120 -3.29 2.37 -64.26
N ASP A 121 -4.02 1.65 -63.40
CA ASP A 121 -3.83 0.23 -63.13
C ASP A 121 -4.24 -0.70 -64.30
N GLY A 122 -4.71 -0.15 -65.43
CA GLY A 122 -5.13 -0.89 -66.62
C GLY A 122 -6.56 -1.43 -66.59
N TYR A 123 -7.30 -1.20 -65.50
CA TYR A 123 -8.68 -1.68 -65.35
C TYR A 123 -9.69 -0.77 -66.05
N ASN A 124 -10.53 -1.35 -66.90
CA ASN A 124 -11.71 -0.67 -67.43
C ASN A 124 -12.80 -0.63 -66.35
N ILE A 125 -13.10 0.58 -65.87
CA ILE A 125 -14.06 0.80 -64.78
C ILE A 125 -15.41 1.31 -65.28
N GLY A 126 -15.54 1.64 -66.57
CA GLY A 126 -16.71 2.32 -67.09
C GLY A 126 -16.54 2.89 -68.48
N SER A 127 -17.46 3.76 -68.88
CA SER A 127 -17.43 4.38 -70.20
C SER A 127 -18.09 5.75 -70.20
N LEU A 128 -17.60 6.64 -71.06
CA LEU A 128 -18.19 7.93 -71.35
C LEU A 128 -18.84 7.87 -72.73
N TRP A 129 -20.12 8.19 -72.80
CA TRP A 129 -20.96 8.08 -73.98
C TRP A 129 -21.48 9.44 -74.43
N LEU A 130 -21.43 9.70 -75.74
CA LEU A 130 -22.08 10.82 -76.41
C LEU A 130 -23.17 10.28 -77.35
N MET A 131 -24.36 10.87 -77.33
CA MET A 131 -25.55 10.34 -78.00
C MET A 131 -26.30 11.43 -78.76
N SER A 132 -26.93 11.07 -79.89
CA SER A 132 -27.71 11.99 -80.73
C SER A 132 -28.91 11.30 -81.38
N ASN A 133 -29.95 12.08 -81.68
CA ASN A 133 -31.21 11.67 -82.30
C ASN A 133 -31.33 12.09 -83.79
N LYS A 134 -30.22 12.46 -84.42
CA LYS A 134 -30.16 12.85 -85.83
C LYS A 134 -29.28 11.87 -86.59
N SER A 135 -29.90 11.06 -87.44
CA SER A 135 -29.22 10.18 -88.40
C SER A 135 -28.81 10.97 -89.65
N SER A 136 -27.64 11.64 -89.67
CA SER A 136 -26.91 11.94 -90.92
C SER A 136 -25.45 12.42 -90.71
N GLY A 137 -24.48 11.52 -90.92
CA GLY A 137 -23.11 11.83 -91.38
C GLY A 137 -22.08 12.28 -90.33
N SER A 138 -21.18 11.35 -89.95
CA SER A 138 -19.89 11.55 -89.23
C SER A 138 -19.87 12.74 -88.25
N TYR A 139 -20.58 12.57 -87.12
CA TYR A 139 -20.66 13.59 -86.07
C TYR A 139 -19.34 13.76 -85.31
N LEU A 140 -18.60 12.68 -85.04
CA LEU A 140 -17.30 12.77 -84.39
C LEU A 140 -16.17 13.00 -85.38
N LYS A 141 -15.90 14.26 -85.73
CA LYS A 141 -14.75 14.62 -86.58
C LYS A 141 -13.39 14.51 -85.87
N ARG A 142 -13.38 14.27 -84.55
CA ARG A 142 -12.18 14.35 -83.68
C ARG A 142 -12.12 13.23 -82.63
N GLU A 143 -12.12 11.96 -83.07
CA GLU A 143 -11.98 10.79 -82.19
C GLU A 143 -10.75 10.87 -81.27
N SER A 144 -9.61 11.34 -81.79
CA SER A 144 -8.39 11.54 -80.98
C SER A 144 -8.52 12.60 -79.89
N LEU A 145 -9.41 13.59 -80.05
CA LEU A 145 -9.72 14.57 -79.01
C LEU A 145 -10.64 13.96 -77.95
N PHE A 146 -11.56 13.08 -78.34
CA PHE A 146 -12.47 12.40 -77.43
C PHE A 146 -11.74 11.44 -76.49
N VAL A 147 -10.80 10.65 -77.02
CA VAL A 147 -9.92 9.80 -76.19
C VAL A 147 -9.11 10.64 -75.20
N LYS A 148 -8.55 11.79 -75.64
CA LYS A 148 -7.83 12.72 -74.74
C LYS A 148 -8.74 13.33 -73.67
N PHE A 149 -10.00 13.60 -73.99
CA PHE A 149 -10.98 14.13 -73.05
C PHE A 149 -11.31 13.10 -71.96
N VAL A 150 -11.50 11.84 -72.33
CA VAL A 150 -11.72 10.74 -71.36
C VAL A 150 -10.48 10.53 -70.48
N LYS A 151 -9.28 10.73 -71.02
CA LYS A 151 -8.05 10.72 -70.22
C LYS A 151 -8.03 11.84 -69.16
N ASP A 152 -8.36 13.08 -69.53
CA ASP A 152 -8.44 14.20 -68.55
C ASP A 152 -9.50 13.95 -67.47
N LEU A 153 -10.65 13.37 -67.86
CA LEU A 153 -11.67 12.93 -66.91
C LEU A 153 -11.11 11.89 -65.93
N THR A 154 -10.39 10.89 -66.44
CA THR A 154 -9.79 9.82 -65.62
C THR A 154 -8.77 10.41 -64.65
N ASP A 155 -7.86 11.26 -65.11
CA ASP A 155 -6.84 11.91 -64.27
C ASP A 155 -7.48 12.72 -63.12
N ARG A 156 -8.60 13.41 -63.39
CA ARG A 156 -9.35 14.15 -62.36
C ARG A 156 -10.05 13.24 -61.38
N MET A 157 -10.62 12.13 -61.85
CA MET A 157 -11.22 11.12 -60.99
C MET A 157 -10.17 10.50 -60.05
N ASN A 158 -8.94 10.28 -60.53
CA ASN A 158 -7.80 9.83 -59.71
C ASN A 158 -7.48 10.84 -58.59
N LEU A 159 -7.42 12.13 -58.93
CA LEU A 159 -7.18 13.20 -57.95
C LEU A 159 -8.26 13.24 -56.86
N TRP A 160 -9.54 13.03 -57.21
CA TRP A 160 -10.61 13.00 -56.22
C TRP A 160 -10.51 11.82 -55.26
N ILE A 161 -10.11 10.64 -55.74
CA ILE A 161 -9.82 9.50 -54.86
C ILE A 161 -8.71 9.86 -53.88
N ALA A 162 -7.59 10.38 -54.37
CA ALA A 162 -6.45 10.74 -53.53
C ALA A 162 -6.84 11.77 -52.46
N VAL A 163 -7.67 12.77 -52.80
CA VAL A 163 -8.19 13.75 -51.83
C VAL A 163 -9.12 13.10 -50.81
N SER A 164 -10.02 12.22 -51.24
CA SER A 164 -10.95 11.50 -50.35
C SER A 164 -10.21 10.59 -49.35
N GLU A 165 -9.24 9.81 -49.84
CA GLU A 165 -8.43 8.92 -49.00
C GLU A 165 -7.56 9.71 -48.00
N ASN A 166 -6.99 10.83 -48.43
CA ASN A 166 -6.24 11.72 -47.54
C ASN A 166 -7.14 12.35 -46.46
N ALA A 167 -8.34 12.78 -46.82
CA ALA A 167 -9.31 13.31 -45.86
C ALA A 167 -9.70 12.25 -44.82
N GLN A 168 -9.97 11.02 -45.27
CA GLN A 168 -10.31 9.90 -44.39
C GLN A 168 -9.14 9.54 -43.45
N THR A 169 -7.92 9.50 -43.97
CA THR A 169 -6.70 9.23 -43.18
C THR A 169 -6.48 10.32 -42.13
N ARG A 170 -6.70 11.60 -42.48
CA ARG A 170 -6.60 12.71 -41.52
C ARG A 170 -7.61 12.60 -40.39
N LEU A 171 -8.84 12.22 -40.68
CA LEU A 171 -9.86 11.99 -39.66
C LEU A 171 -9.46 10.85 -38.71
N GLN A 172 -8.95 9.74 -39.25
CA GLN A 172 -8.43 8.63 -38.45
C GLN A 172 -7.26 9.06 -37.56
N ASN A 173 -6.32 9.84 -38.08
CA ASN A 173 -5.19 10.34 -37.30
C ASN A 173 -5.62 11.25 -36.15
N VAL A 174 -6.58 12.16 -36.38
CA VAL A 174 -7.13 13.02 -35.32
C VAL A 174 -7.79 12.19 -34.23
N GLN A 175 -8.56 11.16 -34.60
CA GLN A 175 -9.17 10.26 -33.62
C GLN A 175 -8.10 9.49 -32.83
N LEU A 176 -7.08 8.95 -33.50
CA LEU A 176 -6.00 8.22 -32.86
C LEU A 176 -5.19 9.08 -31.89
N ILE A 177 -4.95 10.36 -32.22
CA ILE A 177 -4.31 11.32 -31.31
C ILE A 177 -5.14 11.50 -30.04
N SER A 178 -6.46 11.69 -30.17
CA SER A 178 -7.35 11.83 -29.01
C SER A 178 -7.39 10.56 -28.15
N GLU A 179 -7.35 9.37 -28.76
CA GLU A 179 -7.28 8.10 -28.03
C GLU A 179 -5.93 7.95 -27.31
N ASN A 180 -4.81 8.33 -27.94
CA ASN A 180 -3.49 8.31 -27.33
C ASN A 180 -3.37 9.27 -26.14
N GLU A 181 -3.95 10.47 -26.21
CA GLU A 181 -4.01 11.41 -25.08
C GLU A 181 -4.68 10.77 -23.86
N LYS A 182 -5.79 10.05 -24.05
CA LYS A 182 -6.48 9.31 -22.97
C LYS A 182 -5.64 8.18 -22.40
N VAL A 183 -4.84 7.50 -23.25
CA VAL A 183 -3.93 6.44 -22.80
C VAL A 183 -2.80 7.04 -21.95
N ILE A 184 -2.23 8.17 -22.37
CA ILE A 184 -1.19 8.88 -21.62
C ILE A 184 -1.72 9.30 -20.24
N GLU A 185 -2.93 9.86 -20.17
CA GLU A 185 -3.59 10.23 -18.91
C GLU A 185 -3.75 9.01 -17.98
N LYS A 186 -4.26 7.89 -18.50
CA LYS A 186 -4.39 6.64 -17.73
C LYS A 186 -3.04 6.11 -17.25
N MET A 187 -2.00 6.21 -18.09
CA MET A 187 -0.67 5.73 -17.76
C MET A 187 0.00 6.58 -16.68
N SER A 188 -0.22 7.91 -16.69
CA SER A 188 0.20 8.80 -15.60
C SER A 188 -0.44 8.38 -14.26
N ASN A 189 -1.76 8.19 -14.25
CA ASN A 189 -2.45 7.76 -13.03
C ASN A 189 -1.94 6.40 -12.52
N LEU A 190 -1.67 5.44 -13.43
CA LEU A 190 -1.12 4.14 -13.06
C LEU A 190 0.29 4.24 -12.46
N MET A 191 1.13 5.15 -12.95
CA MET A 191 2.45 5.40 -12.38
C MET A 191 2.34 5.94 -10.95
N ASP A 192 1.44 6.89 -10.71
CA ASP A 192 1.19 7.43 -9.36
C ASP A 192 0.71 6.33 -8.40
N TYR A 193 -0.20 5.45 -8.86
CA TYR A 193 -0.63 4.30 -8.07
C TYR A 193 0.52 3.31 -7.79
N GLN A 194 1.38 3.05 -8.78
CA GLN A 194 2.52 2.15 -8.60
C GLN A 194 3.53 2.72 -7.61
N GLU A 195 3.79 4.03 -7.64
CA GLU A 195 4.64 4.71 -6.66
C GLU A 195 4.03 4.64 -5.25
N ALA A 196 2.73 4.92 -5.12
CA ALA A 196 2.02 4.82 -3.84
C ALA A 196 2.08 3.40 -3.24
N VAL A 197 1.89 2.37 -4.07
CA VAL A 197 2.02 0.95 -3.65
C VAL A 197 3.45 0.63 -3.23
N THR A 198 4.45 1.10 -3.97
CA THR A 198 5.87 0.86 -3.65
C THR A 198 6.24 1.51 -2.32
N ASN A 199 5.79 2.75 -2.09
CA ASN A 199 5.99 3.46 -0.83
C ASN A 199 5.29 2.74 0.34
N ALA A 200 4.04 2.30 0.15
CA ALA A 200 3.31 1.55 1.17
C ALA A 200 4.01 0.24 1.56
N ASN A 201 4.53 -0.50 0.56
CA ASN A 201 5.28 -1.73 0.80
C ASN A 201 6.57 -1.47 1.58
N SER A 202 7.33 -0.44 1.20
CA SER A 202 8.56 -0.06 1.91
C SER A 202 8.29 0.37 3.36
N VAL A 203 7.19 1.11 3.62
CA VAL A 203 6.78 1.45 4.99
C VAL A 203 6.43 0.19 5.78
N LEU A 204 5.71 -0.77 5.17
CA LEU A 204 5.34 -2.02 5.82
C LEU A 204 6.57 -2.87 6.16
N GLU A 205 7.54 -2.98 5.26
CA GLU A 205 8.82 -3.65 5.50
C GLU A 205 9.56 -3.03 6.70
N ASN A 206 9.69 -1.70 6.73
CA ASN A 206 10.33 -1.00 7.86
C ASN A 206 9.60 -1.25 9.19
N VAL A 207 8.26 -1.31 9.19
CA VAL A 207 7.47 -1.61 10.38
C VAL A 207 7.68 -3.06 10.82
N LEU A 208 7.70 -4.02 9.90
CA LEU A 208 7.96 -5.42 10.18
C LEU A 208 9.37 -5.62 10.75
N ASP A 209 10.39 -5.02 10.14
CA ASP A 209 11.78 -5.06 10.64
C ASP A 209 11.89 -4.45 12.04
N SER A 210 11.22 -3.32 12.28
CA SER A 210 11.20 -2.68 13.60
C SER A 210 10.52 -3.56 14.65
N PHE A 211 9.40 -4.19 14.29
CA PHE A 211 8.70 -5.13 15.15
C PHE A 211 9.56 -6.35 15.47
N GLU A 212 10.17 -6.95 14.45
CA GLU A 212 11.05 -8.12 14.62
C GLU A 212 12.24 -7.77 15.51
N MET A 213 12.86 -6.59 15.30
CA MET A 213 13.95 -6.12 16.15
C MET A 213 13.51 -5.95 17.61
N ILE A 214 12.40 -5.28 17.88
CA ILE A 214 11.89 -5.08 19.26
C ILE A 214 11.55 -6.42 19.91
N PHE A 215 10.82 -7.27 19.19
CA PHE A 215 10.42 -8.58 19.70
C PHE A 215 11.65 -9.44 20.03
N GLN A 216 12.59 -9.57 19.09
CA GLN A 216 13.79 -10.38 19.25
C GLN A 216 14.75 -9.86 20.33
N GLN A 217 14.92 -8.55 20.45
CA GLN A 217 15.85 -7.90 21.39
C GLN A 217 15.23 -7.57 22.76
N ALA A 218 13.92 -7.81 22.95
CA ALA A 218 13.25 -7.54 24.22
C ALA A 218 14.00 -8.20 25.38
N PRO A 219 14.14 -7.54 26.55
CA PRO A 219 14.93 -8.06 27.68
C PRO A 219 14.23 -9.18 28.47
N VAL A 220 12.98 -9.51 28.13
CA VAL A 220 12.14 -10.51 28.81
C VAL A 220 11.94 -11.69 27.88
N ALA A 221 11.85 -12.92 28.41
CA ALA A 221 11.55 -14.09 27.60
C ALA A 221 10.09 -14.03 27.12
N MET A 222 9.88 -14.03 25.81
CA MET A 222 8.53 -13.91 25.24
C MET A 222 8.34 -14.78 24.00
N GLY A 223 7.09 -15.18 23.77
CA GLY A 223 6.73 -15.94 22.58
C GLY A 223 5.24 -15.89 22.28
N ILE A 224 4.89 -16.52 21.16
CA ILE A 224 3.52 -16.69 20.68
C ILE A 224 3.28 -18.17 20.54
N CYS A 225 2.19 -18.69 21.08
CA CYS A 225 1.75 -20.06 20.86
C CYS A 225 0.32 -20.14 20.31
N SER A 226 0.05 -21.19 19.54
CA SER A 226 -1.30 -21.52 19.05
C SER A 226 -2.24 -21.76 20.23
N GLY A 227 -3.45 -21.22 20.23
CA GLY A 227 -4.40 -21.44 21.32
C GLY A 227 -4.87 -22.88 21.45
N ALA A 228 -5.08 -23.57 20.32
CA ALA A 228 -5.64 -24.93 20.28
C ALA A 228 -4.60 -26.02 20.57
N GLU A 229 -3.46 -26.00 19.87
CA GLU A 229 -2.41 -27.02 20.02
C GLU A 229 -1.33 -26.63 21.03
N LYS A 230 -1.38 -25.41 21.57
CA LYS A 230 -0.39 -24.86 22.52
C LYS A 230 1.04 -24.85 22.00
N ARG A 231 1.24 -25.00 20.69
CA ARG A 231 2.55 -25.02 20.03
C ARG A 231 3.12 -23.63 19.91
N ILE A 232 4.39 -23.47 20.26
CA ILE A 232 5.10 -22.20 20.12
C ILE A 232 5.34 -21.95 18.63
N TRP A 233 4.80 -20.85 18.12
CA TRP A 233 4.94 -20.41 16.74
C TRP A 233 6.04 -19.37 16.56
N GLN A 234 6.27 -18.52 17.57
CA GLN A 234 7.32 -17.51 17.56
C GLN A 234 7.90 -17.33 18.96
N SER A 235 9.18 -16.96 19.03
CA SER A 235 9.92 -16.81 20.29
C SER A 235 11.06 -15.81 20.10
N ASN A 236 11.35 -14.98 21.10
CA ASN A 236 12.49 -14.06 21.02
C ASN A 236 13.83 -14.72 21.39
N TYR A 237 14.94 -14.00 21.26
CA TYR A 237 16.25 -14.56 21.64
C TYR A 237 16.36 -14.87 23.14
N ARG A 238 15.74 -14.04 24.00
CA ARG A 238 15.82 -14.23 25.46
C ARG A 238 15.30 -15.57 25.93
N ILE A 239 14.17 -16.03 25.40
CA ILE A 239 13.61 -17.30 25.82
C ILE A 239 14.45 -18.50 25.36
N GLN A 240 15.08 -18.39 24.18
CA GLN A 240 15.99 -19.42 23.66
C GLN A 240 17.27 -19.50 24.50
N ASP A 241 17.83 -18.35 24.88
CA ASP A 241 18.98 -18.28 25.78
C ASP A 241 18.64 -18.87 27.15
N TYR A 242 17.45 -18.57 27.66
CA TYR A 242 16.98 -19.06 28.96
C TYR A 242 16.82 -20.58 29.01
N PHE A 243 16.27 -21.19 27.95
CA PHE A 243 16.09 -22.65 27.86
C PHE A 243 17.29 -23.40 27.26
N GLY A 244 18.43 -22.74 27.06
CA GLY A 244 19.68 -23.39 26.66
C GLY A 244 19.78 -23.77 25.18
N LYS A 245 19.39 -22.88 24.26
CA LYS A 245 19.46 -23.05 22.79
C LYS A 245 18.76 -24.31 22.27
N VAL A 246 17.71 -24.75 22.96
CA VAL A 246 16.79 -25.76 22.44
C VAL A 246 15.92 -25.12 21.37
N GLU A 247 15.65 -25.85 20.29
CA GLU A 247 14.64 -25.44 19.32
C GLU A 247 13.25 -25.50 19.96
N LEU A 248 12.72 -24.32 20.31
CA LEU A 248 11.44 -24.15 21.00
C LEU A 248 10.24 -24.15 20.04
N LEU A 249 10.47 -23.76 18.78
CA LEU A 249 9.42 -23.68 17.77
C LEU A 249 8.77 -25.06 17.54
N GLY A 250 7.45 -25.08 17.46
CA GLY A 250 6.63 -26.28 17.31
C GLY A 250 6.45 -27.12 18.58
N ARG A 251 7.19 -26.85 19.67
CA ARG A 251 7.00 -27.53 20.96
C ARG A 251 5.79 -26.97 21.70
N GLU A 252 5.18 -27.81 22.53
CA GLU A 252 4.05 -27.44 23.36
C GLU A 252 4.53 -26.65 24.58
N LEU A 253 3.91 -25.48 24.82
CA LEU A 253 4.33 -24.57 25.89
C LEU A 253 4.16 -25.20 27.28
N ASP A 254 3.13 -26.01 27.49
CA ASP A 254 2.88 -26.74 28.74
C ASP A 254 3.77 -27.98 28.93
N GLY A 255 4.53 -28.38 27.91
CA GLY A 255 5.64 -29.32 28.07
C GLY A 255 6.92 -28.66 28.64
N ILE A 256 7.01 -27.33 28.54
CA ILE A 256 8.14 -26.53 29.03
C ILE A 256 7.80 -25.95 30.40
N ILE A 257 6.67 -25.23 30.49
CA ILE A 257 6.14 -24.70 31.75
C ILE A 257 5.15 -25.72 32.29
N MET A 258 5.49 -26.38 33.40
CA MET A 258 4.70 -27.50 33.92
C MET A 258 3.62 -27.03 34.90
N SER A 259 3.96 -26.11 35.81
CA SER A 259 3.02 -25.61 36.81
C SER A 259 3.32 -24.18 37.25
N VAL A 260 2.29 -23.46 37.67
CA VAL A 260 2.38 -22.09 38.23
C VAL A 260 1.64 -22.07 39.56
N ASN A 261 2.32 -21.69 40.65
CA ASN A 261 1.76 -21.70 42.02
C ASN A 261 1.11 -23.04 42.41
N ASN A 262 1.71 -24.16 42.00
CA ASN A 262 1.21 -25.53 42.16
C ASN A 262 -0.07 -25.88 41.36
N GLU A 263 -0.55 -24.98 40.50
CA GLU A 263 -1.58 -25.28 39.51
C GLU A 263 -0.95 -25.78 38.20
N ASP A 264 -1.60 -26.75 37.56
CA ASP A 264 -1.17 -27.27 36.26
C ASP A 264 -1.26 -26.18 35.19
N PHE A 265 -0.14 -25.92 34.49
CA PHE A 265 -0.07 -24.84 33.52
C PHE A 265 -0.91 -25.12 32.26
N GLY A 266 -1.05 -26.38 31.86
CA GLY A 266 -1.90 -26.76 30.73
C GLY A 266 -3.38 -26.48 30.99
N VAL A 267 -3.85 -26.63 32.24
CA VAL A 267 -5.21 -26.24 32.66
C VAL A 267 -5.36 -24.72 32.64
N LEU A 268 -4.38 -23.98 33.16
CA LEU A 268 -4.36 -22.52 33.14
C LEU A 268 -4.41 -21.96 31.72
N LEU A 269 -3.58 -22.48 30.82
CA LEU A 269 -3.52 -22.05 29.42
C LEU A 269 -4.84 -22.30 28.69
N LYS A 270 -5.47 -23.46 28.96
CA LYS A 270 -6.80 -23.78 28.41
C LYS A 270 -7.88 -22.84 28.94
N LYS A 271 -7.81 -22.44 30.22
CA LYS A 271 -8.74 -21.46 30.81
C LYS A 271 -8.62 -20.11 30.11
N VAL A 272 -7.39 -19.61 29.92
CA VAL A 272 -7.11 -18.35 29.20
C VAL A 272 -7.60 -18.40 27.76
N TYR A 273 -7.35 -19.52 27.06
CA TYR A 273 -7.83 -19.72 25.69
C TYR A 273 -9.37 -19.65 25.59
N LEU A 274 -10.07 -20.34 26.48
CA LEU A 274 -11.54 -20.41 26.47
C LEU A 274 -12.21 -19.13 26.96
N SER A 275 -11.66 -18.48 28.00
CA SER A 275 -12.25 -17.26 28.57
C SER A 275 -11.94 -16.02 27.74
N ARG A 276 -10.85 -16.02 26.96
CA ARG A 276 -10.30 -14.83 26.27
C ARG A 276 -9.93 -13.68 27.20
N GLU A 277 -9.74 -13.97 28.49
CA GLU A 277 -9.26 -13.01 29.48
C GLU A 277 -7.75 -13.16 29.66
N SER A 278 -7.05 -12.03 29.79
CA SER A 278 -5.62 -12.06 30.10
C SER A 278 -5.38 -12.61 31.51
N TYR A 279 -4.29 -13.36 31.67
CA TYR A 279 -3.83 -13.83 32.97
C TYR A 279 -2.48 -13.20 33.27
N HIS A 280 -2.33 -12.65 34.46
CA HIS A 280 -1.09 -12.06 34.93
C HIS A 280 -0.87 -12.41 36.39
N VAL A 281 0.36 -12.80 36.72
CA VAL A 281 0.78 -13.09 38.08
C VAL A 281 2.23 -12.65 38.27
N GLU A 282 2.49 -11.98 39.38
CA GLU A 282 3.82 -11.52 39.79
C GLU A 282 4.43 -12.49 40.81
N GLU A 283 5.76 -12.60 40.80
CA GLU A 283 6.56 -13.40 41.74
C GLU A 283 6.05 -14.85 41.91
N ALA A 284 5.46 -15.45 40.86
CA ALA A 284 4.86 -16.77 40.93
C ALA A 284 5.93 -17.86 40.99
N SER A 285 5.65 -18.93 41.75
CA SER A 285 6.49 -20.12 41.75
C SER A 285 6.17 -20.95 40.51
N VAL A 286 7.09 -20.97 39.55
CA VAL A 286 6.91 -21.67 38.27
C VAL A 286 7.83 -22.88 38.21
N LEU A 287 7.26 -24.05 37.89
CA LEU A 287 8.01 -25.26 37.62
C LEU A 287 8.30 -25.35 36.13
N ILE A 288 9.58 -25.34 35.79
CA ILE A 288 10.05 -25.35 34.41
C ILE A 288 10.89 -26.59 34.15
N ASN A 289 10.64 -27.22 33.01
CA ASN A 289 11.41 -28.35 32.51
C ASN A 289 12.63 -27.89 31.71
N PHE A 290 13.79 -27.80 32.36
CA PHE A 290 15.07 -27.52 31.69
C PHE A 290 15.73 -28.81 31.16
N GLN A 291 16.79 -28.69 30.35
CA GLN A 291 17.57 -29.85 29.91
C GLN A 291 18.14 -30.68 31.07
N ASP A 292 18.55 -30.02 32.16
CA ASP A 292 19.08 -30.67 33.37
C ASP A 292 17.97 -31.25 34.28
N GLY A 293 16.71 -31.20 33.84
CA GLY A 293 15.53 -31.60 34.61
C GLY A 293 14.70 -30.44 35.14
N PRO A 294 13.57 -30.74 35.82
CA PRO A 294 12.63 -29.75 36.27
C PRO A 294 13.17 -28.93 37.46
N LYS A 295 13.08 -27.60 37.40
CA LYS A 295 13.53 -26.67 38.44
C LYS A 295 12.44 -25.64 38.74
N TYR A 296 12.33 -25.26 40.01
CA TYR A 296 11.47 -24.15 40.43
C TYR A 296 12.20 -22.82 40.28
N ILE A 297 11.50 -21.84 39.73
CA ILE A 297 11.94 -20.45 39.66
C ILE A 297 10.84 -19.54 40.20
N TYR A 298 11.18 -18.29 40.49
CA TYR A 298 10.20 -17.23 40.69
C TYR A 298 10.15 -16.35 39.44
N ALA A 299 8.97 -16.22 38.85
CA ALA A 299 8.80 -15.47 37.61
C ALA A 299 7.52 -14.62 37.60
N ASN A 300 7.60 -13.47 36.95
CA ASN A 300 6.41 -12.75 36.52
C ASN A 300 5.94 -13.38 35.20
N LEU A 301 4.68 -13.81 35.17
CA LEU A 301 4.09 -14.52 34.04
C LEU A 301 2.88 -13.75 33.53
N SER A 302 2.80 -13.58 32.22
CA SER A 302 1.66 -12.97 31.54
C SER A 302 1.25 -13.81 30.36
N LEU A 303 -0.06 -14.07 30.22
CA LEU A 303 -0.68 -14.77 29.10
C LEU A 303 -1.76 -13.85 28.52
N GLN A 304 -1.61 -13.48 27.26
CA GLN A 304 -2.53 -12.59 26.56
C GLN A 304 -3.11 -13.29 25.33
N PRO A 305 -4.41 -13.61 25.32
CA PRO A 305 -5.05 -14.15 24.14
C PRO A 305 -5.13 -13.07 23.06
N VAL A 306 -4.65 -13.39 21.87
CA VAL A 306 -4.72 -12.53 20.68
C VAL A 306 -5.46 -13.26 19.56
N GLY A 307 -5.99 -12.48 18.63
CA GLY A 307 -6.72 -13.04 17.49
C GLY A 307 -5.79 -13.71 16.48
N ARG A 308 -6.16 -13.58 15.20
CA ARG A 308 -5.43 -14.19 14.11
C ARG A 308 -4.06 -13.55 13.93
N MET A 309 -3.03 -14.39 13.96
CA MET A 309 -1.67 -14.06 13.51
C MET A 309 -1.22 -15.16 12.56
N GLY A 310 -0.82 -14.78 11.34
CA GLY A 310 -0.56 -15.74 10.27
C GLY A 310 -1.78 -16.60 9.92
N ASP A 311 -1.56 -17.91 9.81
CA ASP A 311 -2.59 -18.90 9.48
C ASP A 311 -3.35 -19.45 10.70
N GLU A 312 -2.88 -19.17 11.91
CA GLU A 312 -3.50 -19.59 13.17
C GLU A 312 -4.60 -18.59 13.59
N PRO A 313 -5.87 -19.04 13.74
CA PRO A 313 -6.99 -18.15 14.03
C PRO A 313 -6.94 -17.55 15.44
N ASP A 314 -6.35 -18.27 16.39
CA ASP A 314 -6.29 -17.90 17.80
C ASP A 314 -4.92 -18.18 18.38
N ASN A 315 -4.30 -17.18 18.97
CA ASN A 315 -2.96 -17.31 19.54
C ASN A 315 -2.91 -16.76 20.97
N ILE A 316 -1.88 -17.11 21.71
CA ILE A 316 -1.59 -16.58 23.03
C ILE A 316 -0.17 -16.05 23.03
N ILE A 317 -0.02 -14.76 23.31
CA ILE A 317 1.29 -14.17 23.63
C ILE A 317 1.59 -14.51 25.09
N PHE A 318 2.77 -15.05 25.34
CA PHE A 318 3.23 -15.33 26.69
C PHE A 318 4.53 -14.59 26.98
N LEU A 319 4.63 -14.04 28.19
CA LEU A 319 5.86 -13.42 28.71
C LEU A 319 6.23 -14.09 30.02
N LEU A 320 7.53 -14.36 30.18
CA LEU A 320 8.13 -14.94 31.37
C LEU A 320 9.35 -14.09 31.75
N ASP A 321 9.29 -13.45 32.90
CA ASP A 321 10.40 -12.66 33.45
C ASP A 321 10.92 -13.35 34.71
N ASP A 322 12.17 -13.84 34.67
CA ASP A 322 12.80 -14.52 35.81
C ASP A 322 13.28 -13.49 36.85
N VAL A 323 12.59 -13.47 37.99
CA VAL A 323 12.88 -12.58 39.12
C VAL A 323 13.49 -13.32 40.30
N THR A 324 13.97 -14.54 40.10
CA THR A 324 14.52 -15.41 41.15
C THR A 324 15.68 -14.72 41.87
N SER A 325 16.63 -14.17 41.12
CA SER A 325 17.82 -13.50 41.70
C SER A 325 17.45 -12.25 42.50
N GLN A 326 16.43 -11.52 42.05
CA GLN A 326 15.91 -10.29 42.65
C GLN A 326 15.24 -10.61 43.99
N ILE A 327 14.37 -11.62 44.02
CA ILE A 327 13.71 -12.09 45.25
C ILE A 327 14.74 -12.64 46.23
N PHE A 328 15.71 -13.44 45.79
CA PHE A 328 16.76 -13.94 46.69
C PHE A 328 17.63 -12.81 47.24
N SER A 329 18.02 -11.84 46.42
CA SER A 329 18.80 -10.67 46.88
C SER A 329 18.03 -9.85 47.91
N LYS A 330 16.73 -9.65 47.67
CA LYS A 330 15.82 -8.98 48.61
C LYS A 330 15.75 -9.75 49.94
N LYS A 331 15.49 -11.07 49.91
CA LYS A 331 15.44 -11.92 51.11
C LYS A 331 16.76 -11.95 51.88
N ILE A 332 17.90 -12.04 51.18
CA ILE A 332 19.22 -11.99 51.81
C ILE A 332 19.43 -10.65 52.50
N SER A 333 19.04 -9.55 51.86
CA SER A 333 19.14 -8.22 52.46
C SER A 333 18.23 -8.07 53.69
N GLU A 334 17.02 -8.60 53.64
CA GLU A 334 16.08 -8.60 54.78
C GLU A 334 16.64 -9.40 55.96
N GLN A 335 17.13 -10.62 55.72
CA GLN A 335 17.74 -11.46 56.76
C GLN A 335 19.01 -10.84 57.33
N ALA A 336 19.87 -10.24 56.49
CA ALA A 336 21.06 -9.54 56.96
C ALA A 336 20.69 -8.35 57.87
N ASN A 337 19.65 -7.60 57.52
CA ASN A 337 19.16 -6.51 58.35
C ASN A 337 18.64 -7.04 59.70
N GLU A 338 17.84 -8.11 59.73
CA GLU A 338 17.38 -8.71 60.99
C GLU A 338 18.54 -9.14 61.90
N VAL A 339 19.56 -9.80 61.34
CA VAL A 339 20.74 -10.22 62.10
C VAL A 339 21.50 -9.01 62.66
N LEU A 340 21.67 -7.95 61.87
CA LEU A 340 22.34 -6.72 62.32
C LEU A 340 21.55 -6.03 63.42
N LEU A 341 20.22 -5.96 63.30
CA LEU A 341 19.35 -5.38 64.32
C LEU A 341 19.46 -6.14 65.64
N ASN A 342 19.39 -7.47 65.61
CA ASN A 342 19.56 -8.30 66.80
C ASN A 342 20.96 -8.13 67.43
N ALA A 343 22.02 -8.08 66.63
CA ALA A 343 23.38 -7.87 67.13
C ALA A 343 23.57 -6.49 67.79
N ILE A 344 22.88 -5.44 67.29
CA ILE A 344 22.88 -4.11 67.91
C ILE A 344 22.23 -4.18 69.30
N GLU A 345 21.10 -4.88 69.46
CA GLU A 345 20.40 -5.01 70.73
C GLU A 345 21.25 -5.68 71.82
N ASP A 346 21.98 -6.74 71.48
CA ASP A 346 22.84 -7.48 72.41
C ASP A 346 24.03 -6.66 72.96
N THR A 347 24.45 -5.60 72.25
CA THR A 347 25.59 -4.75 72.66
C THR A 347 25.20 -3.61 73.62
N GLY A 348 23.91 -3.46 73.92
CA GLY A 348 23.37 -2.33 74.67
C GLY A 348 23.41 -1.00 73.90
N LEU A 349 23.52 -1.06 72.57
CA LEU A 349 23.46 0.11 71.70
C LEU A 349 22.00 0.42 71.34
N GLY A 350 21.62 1.67 71.54
CA GLY A 350 20.42 2.21 70.91
C GLY A 350 20.71 2.58 69.46
N TYR A 351 19.77 2.37 68.56
CA TYR A 351 19.78 3.01 67.23
C TYR A 351 18.53 3.85 67.00
N THR A 352 18.66 4.84 66.13
CA THR A 352 17.59 5.73 65.70
C THR A 352 17.75 6.08 64.22
N ILE A 353 16.64 6.27 63.53
CA ILE A 353 16.58 6.83 62.18
C ILE A 353 15.69 8.06 62.27
N VAL A 354 16.26 9.22 62.02
CA VAL A 354 15.52 10.50 62.06
C VAL A 354 15.45 11.06 60.64
N GLU A 355 14.24 11.23 60.12
CA GLU A 355 14.00 11.90 58.84
C GLU A 355 14.09 13.42 59.02
N PHE A 356 14.94 14.09 58.24
CA PHE A 356 15.18 15.53 58.41
C PHE A 356 13.97 16.39 58.04
N ALA A 357 13.19 15.97 57.03
CA ALA A 357 12.06 16.74 56.52
C ALA A 357 10.86 16.74 57.47
N SER A 358 10.52 15.57 58.02
CA SER A 358 9.34 15.38 58.87
C SER A 358 9.65 15.44 60.37
N GLY A 359 10.90 15.21 60.75
CA GLY A 359 11.31 15.00 62.14
C GLY A 359 10.80 13.67 62.73
N GLN A 360 10.25 12.78 61.91
CA GLN A 360 9.86 11.44 62.35
C GLN A 360 11.08 10.64 62.75
N MET A 361 10.93 9.91 63.85
CA MET A 361 12.00 9.13 64.45
C MET A 361 11.54 7.69 64.66
N GLU A 362 12.28 6.76 64.07
CA GLU A 362 12.22 5.35 64.40
C GLU A 362 13.38 5.02 65.34
N ALA A 363 13.13 4.27 66.41
CA ALA A 363 14.15 3.95 67.40
C ALA A 363 13.89 2.57 68.02
N ASN A 364 14.95 1.82 68.31
CA ASN A 364 14.80 0.55 69.02
C ASN A 364 14.52 0.74 70.52
N VAL A 365 14.15 -0.35 71.17
CA VAL A 365 13.85 -0.38 72.62
C VAL A 365 15.04 0.11 73.43
N GLN A 366 16.27 -0.25 73.05
CA GLN A 366 17.47 0.16 73.77
C GLN A 366 17.72 1.68 73.68
N MET A 367 17.44 2.30 72.54
CA MET A 367 17.51 3.76 72.37
C MET A 367 16.57 4.45 73.36
N LYS A 368 15.33 3.99 73.51
CA LYS A 368 14.38 4.51 74.51
C LYS A 368 14.92 4.37 75.94
N LYS A 369 15.43 3.18 76.28
CA LYS A 369 16.01 2.90 77.61
C LYS A 369 17.21 3.79 77.91
N ASN A 370 18.03 4.12 76.92
CA ASN A 370 19.19 5.00 77.08
C ASN A 370 18.81 6.44 77.49
N TYR A 371 17.57 6.88 77.22
CA TYR A 371 17.01 8.16 77.68
C TYR A 371 16.06 8.02 78.87
N GLY A 372 15.96 6.83 79.48
CA GLY A 372 15.11 6.58 80.64
C GLY A 372 13.63 6.37 80.33
N TYR A 373 13.30 5.96 79.09
CA TYR A 373 11.93 5.63 78.66
C TYR A 373 11.66 4.12 78.72
N GLY A 374 10.41 3.78 79.00
CA GLY A 374 9.92 2.40 78.93
C GLY A 374 9.78 1.88 77.48
N GLU A 375 9.76 0.56 77.31
CA GLU A 375 9.68 -0.11 76.00
C GLU A 375 8.46 0.33 75.17
N PHE A 376 7.30 0.38 75.82
CA PHE A 376 6.02 0.76 75.20
C PHE A 376 5.70 2.25 75.33
N GLU A 377 6.60 3.06 75.90
CA GLU A 377 6.38 4.51 75.98
C GLU A 377 6.62 5.18 74.62
N PRO A 378 5.82 6.20 74.26
CA PRO A 378 6.11 7.02 73.10
C PRO A 378 7.41 7.79 73.31
N PHE A 379 8.26 7.80 72.29
CA PHE A 379 9.56 8.46 72.32
C PHE A 379 9.81 9.08 70.93
N SER A 380 9.78 10.41 70.86
CA SER A 380 9.97 11.19 69.62
C SER A 380 11.32 11.90 69.59
N TYR A 381 11.70 12.43 68.43
CA TYR A 381 12.93 13.23 68.31
C TYR A 381 12.93 14.46 69.23
N LYS A 382 11.74 15.04 69.49
CA LYS A 382 11.59 16.14 70.44
C LYS A 382 11.92 15.70 71.87
N ASP A 383 11.42 14.54 72.29
CA ASP A 383 11.66 13.98 73.62
C ASP A 383 13.16 13.65 73.83
N LEU A 384 13.80 13.12 72.80
CA LEU A 384 15.24 12.88 72.75
C LEU A 384 16.01 14.19 73.00
N PHE A 385 15.66 15.25 72.28
CA PHE A 385 16.35 16.53 72.36
C PHE A 385 16.09 17.26 73.69
N GLU A 386 14.89 17.10 74.27
CA GLU A 386 14.53 17.67 75.58
C GLU A 386 15.26 16.99 76.73
N ALA A 387 15.52 15.68 76.65
CA ALA A 387 16.28 14.95 77.65
C ALA A 387 17.76 15.37 77.73
N ILE A 388 18.32 15.90 76.64
CA ILE A 388 19.69 16.43 76.61
C ILE A 388 19.77 17.71 77.45
N LEU A 389 20.77 17.81 78.33
CA LEU A 389 20.98 19.01 79.15
C LEU A 389 21.18 20.27 78.27
N PRO A 390 20.63 21.44 78.67
CA PRO A 390 20.61 22.64 77.82
C PRO A 390 21.97 23.08 77.28
N GLU A 391 23.03 22.89 78.07
CA GLU A 391 24.42 23.25 77.71
C GLU A 391 24.99 22.44 76.53
N PHE A 392 24.46 21.25 76.24
CA PHE A 392 24.93 20.41 75.13
C PHE A 392 24.10 20.56 73.84
N ARG A 393 22.88 21.09 73.91
CA ARG A 393 21.93 21.14 72.77
C ARG A 393 22.49 21.88 71.56
N GLU A 394 23.02 23.08 71.78
CA GLU A 394 23.61 23.92 70.72
C GLU A 394 24.85 23.28 70.08
N LYS A 395 25.68 22.62 70.91
CA LYS A 395 26.88 21.92 70.43
C LYS A 395 26.52 20.73 69.54
N ILE A 396 25.49 19.99 69.91
CA ILE A 396 25.00 18.83 69.14
C ILE A 396 24.41 19.27 67.81
N LYS A 397 23.55 20.30 67.82
CA LYS A 397 22.93 20.82 66.61
C LYS A 397 23.99 21.23 65.58
N ARG A 398 25.00 22.01 65.99
CA ARG A 398 26.10 22.41 65.10
C ARG A 398 26.90 21.23 64.59
N ALA A 399 27.16 20.23 65.42
CA ALA A 399 27.92 19.05 65.01
C ALA A 399 27.14 18.17 64.02
N VAL A 400 25.81 18.14 64.10
CA VAL A 400 24.94 17.50 63.09
C VAL A 400 24.94 18.32 61.79
N ASP A 401 24.76 19.64 61.86
CA ASP A 401 24.80 20.52 60.68
C ASP A 401 26.15 20.45 59.95
N GLU A 402 27.25 20.40 60.71
CA GLU A 402 28.61 20.22 60.18
C GLU A 402 28.75 18.85 59.50
N ALA A 403 28.31 17.77 60.14
CA ALA A 403 28.35 16.43 59.55
C ALA A 403 27.56 16.33 58.24
N VAL A 404 26.40 16.99 58.17
CA VAL A 404 25.59 17.08 56.94
C VAL A 404 26.35 17.83 55.83
N SER A 405 26.99 18.95 56.18
CA SER A 405 27.75 19.78 55.23
C SER A 405 28.96 19.03 54.66
N ILE A 406 29.75 18.38 55.52
CA ILE A 406 31.00 17.71 55.11
C ILE A 406 30.80 16.26 54.65
N HIS A 407 29.57 15.75 54.61
CA HIS A 407 29.27 14.35 54.34
C HIS A 407 30.01 13.39 55.28
N GLY A 408 30.15 13.82 56.54
CA GLY A 408 30.93 13.17 57.57
C GLY A 408 30.08 12.41 58.57
N ILE A 409 30.71 12.02 59.67
CA ILE A 409 30.06 11.35 60.78
C ILE A 409 29.99 12.34 61.94
N TYR A 410 28.80 12.52 62.51
CA TYR A 410 28.60 13.20 63.78
C TYR A 410 29.04 12.28 64.92
N GLN A 411 29.84 12.80 65.85
CA GLN A 411 30.18 12.11 67.08
C GLN A 411 30.14 13.10 68.24
N ALA A 412 29.45 12.76 69.32
CA ALA A 412 29.45 13.57 70.54
C ALA A 412 29.32 12.74 71.81
N GLN A 413 29.75 13.34 72.91
CA GLN A 413 29.43 12.90 74.26
C GLN A 413 28.67 14.02 74.95
N TYR A 414 27.54 13.66 75.55
CA TYR A 414 26.67 14.61 76.22
C TYR A 414 25.91 13.93 77.34
N GLN A 415 25.41 14.75 78.25
CA GLN A 415 24.62 14.29 79.38
C GLN A 415 23.14 14.41 79.09
N VAL A 416 22.40 13.39 79.49
CA VAL A 416 20.94 13.37 79.49
C VAL A 416 20.42 13.27 80.91
N ARG A 417 19.29 13.94 81.16
CA ARG A 417 18.58 13.85 82.43
C ARG A 417 17.41 12.90 82.26
N TRP A 418 17.39 11.84 83.05
CA TRP A 418 16.25 10.93 83.13
C TRP A 418 15.12 11.55 83.95
N ARG A 419 13.91 10.99 83.83
CA ARG A 419 12.72 11.48 84.55
C ARG A 419 12.83 11.35 86.08
N ASP A 420 13.69 10.45 86.57
CA ASP A 420 14.01 10.29 88.00
C ASP A 420 15.00 11.35 88.52
N GLY A 421 15.49 12.24 87.66
CA GLY A 421 16.44 13.30 87.98
C GLY A 421 17.92 12.90 87.83
N SER A 422 18.22 11.62 87.62
CA SER A 422 19.59 11.13 87.44
C SER A 422 20.20 11.60 86.11
N ILE A 423 21.53 11.76 86.10
CA ILE A 423 22.28 12.24 84.93
C ILE A 423 23.12 11.10 84.36
N HIS A 424 23.00 10.88 83.06
CA HIS A 424 23.68 9.80 82.35
C HIS A 424 24.50 10.37 81.20
N TRP A 425 25.76 9.95 81.10
CA TRP A 425 26.61 10.26 79.97
C TRP A 425 26.30 9.32 78.82
N LEU A 426 25.89 9.89 77.69
CA LEU A 426 25.75 9.17 76.42
C LEU A 426 26.93 9.48 75.52
N LYS A 427 27.39 8.44 74.81
CA LYS A 427 28.21 8.59 73.61
C LYS A 427 27.33 8.30 72.41
N ALA A 428 27.23 9.26 71.50
CA ALA A 428 26.41 9.16 70.31
C ALA A 428 27.24 9.30 69.03
N TYR A 429 26.80 8.59 68.01
CA TYR A 429 27.31 8.62 66.64
C TYR A 429 26.15 8.82 65.70
N GLY A 430 26.34 9.52 64.59
CA GLY A 430 25.31 9.73 63.59
C GLY A 430 25.90 9.86 62.21
N LYS A 431 25.30 9.20 61.22
CA LYS A 431 25.69 9.31 59.82
C LYS A 431 24.51 9.81 58.99
N PRO A 432 24.59 11.02 58.42
CA PRO A 432 23.61 11.50 57.46
C PRO A 432 23.60 10.63 56.21
N MET A 433 22.42 10.37 55.69
CA MET A 433 22.14 9.66 54.45
C MET A 433 21.49 10.64 53.47
N TYR A 434 21.79 10.47 52.19
CA TYR A 434 21.43 11.42 51.14
C TYR A 434 20.51 10.76 50.13
N ASP A 435 19.56 11.51 49.60
CA ASP A 435 18.70 11.06 48.51
C ASP A 435 19.41 11.11 47.14
N ALA A 436 18.70 10.73 46.07
CA ALA A 436 19.22 10.76 44.72
C ALA A 436 19.62 12.17 44.22
N ASN A 437 19.13 13.24 44.87
CA ASN A 437 19.45 14.62 44.54
C ASN A 437 20.63 15.17 45.37
N GLY A 438 21.22 14.34 46.25
CA GLY A 438 22.29 14.76 47.15
C GLY A 438 21.80 15.58 48.34
N LEU A 439 20.49 15.64 48.60
CA LEU A 439 19.94 16.27 49.79
C LEU A 439 19.93 15.28 50.94
N ALA A 440 20.28 15.74 52.14
CA ALA A 440 20.24 14.90 53.34
C ALA A 440 18.78 14.50 53.63
N SER A 441 18.48 13.20 53.54
CA SER A 441 17.13 12.65 53.70
C SER A 441 16.86 12.26 55.16
N HIS A 442 17.78 11.51 55.76
CA HIS A 442 17.69 11.03 57.14
C HIS A 442 19.07 10.88 57.77
N ILE A 443 19.12 10.75 59.10
CA ILE A 443 20.34 10.42 59.85
C ILE A 443 20.14 9.11 60.60
N ILE A 444 21.10 8.20 60.45
CA ILE A 444 21.16 6.96 61.24
C ILE A 444 22.05 7.23 62.44
N GLY A 445 21.47 7.20 63.64
CA GLY A 445 22.13 7.48 64.90
C GLY A 445 22.30 6.24 65.77
N PHE A 446 23.40 6.15 66.50
CA PHE A 446 23.66 5.14 67.53
C PHE A 446 24.03 5.81 68.84
N ASN A 447 23.63 5.26 69.98
CA ASN A 447 24.12 5.73 71.27
C ASN A 447 24.29 4.62 72.32
N LYS A 448 25.11 4.91 73.33
CA LYS A 448 25.31 4.06 74.51
C LYS A 448 25.54 4.91 75.75
N ILE A 449 25.05 4.43 76.90
CA ILE A 449 25.44 4.98 78.21
C ILE A 449 26.88 4.58 78.51
N ILE A 450 27.72 5.56 78.81
CA ILE A 450 29.15 5.36 79.12
C ILE A 450 29.49 5.64 80.59
N ALA A 451 28.66 6.40 81.31
CA ALA A 451 28.80 6.64 82.74
C ALA A 451 27.47 7.12 83.34
N VAL A 452 27.26 6.88 84.63
CA VAL A 452 26.09 7.36 85.40
C VAL A 452 26.61 8.26 86.52
N ASP A 453 26.19 9.52 86.52
CA ASP A 453 26.49 10.45 87.60
C ASP A 453 25.33 10.38 88.59
N LYS A 454 25.56 9.68 89.71
CA LYS A 454 24.62 9.71 90.83
C LYS A 454 24.83 11.04 91.54
N SER A 455 24.01 12.03 91.23
CA SER A 455 23.87 13.19 92.12
C SER A 455 23.38 12.67 93.47
N GLU A 456 24.29 12.59 94.45
CA GLU A 456 23.93 12.55 95.86
C GLU A 456 23.04 13.76 96.18
N GLN A 457 22.06 13.52 97.05
CA GLN A 457 20.94 14.37 97.43
C GLN A 457 21.30 15.82 97.76
#